data_AF-A0A0N8R595-F1
#
_entry.id   AF-A0A0N8R595-F1
#
_cell.length_a   1.000
_cell.length_b   1.000
_cell.length_c   1.000
_cell.angle_alpha   90.00
_cell.angle_beta   90.00
_cell.angle_gamma   90.00
#
_symmetry.space_group_name_H-M   'P 1'
#
loop_
_entity.id
_entity.type
_entity.pdbx_description
1 polymer ?
#
loop_
_entity_poly.entity_id
_entity_poly.type
_entity_poly.pdbx_seq_one_letter_code
_entity_poly.pdbx_strand_id
1 'polypeptide(L)'
;MKFSRLFTLLGRQAGYTGVLSVGRVQTPPLRMVVDRDREFSNFVPKPYWSVEVQLWTAGQSFLAKWVADEYVVDEEGRCLNQAAATAALAALKSSQAAATVHFDTKRSKDPAPLPFDLSTLQEVRSATFGKGVISIVFWRMSTTDKSNPSLHTHSNTEIHSS
;
A
#
# COMPACT_ATOMS: atom_id res chain seq x y z
N MET A 1 -26.18 20.76 -4.18
CA MET A 1 -26.49 22.18 -3.89
C MET A 1 -27.17 22.41 -2.55
N LYS A 2 -28.25 21.68 -2.19
CA LYS A 2 -28.94 21.87 -0.89
C LYS A 2 -28.03 21.67 0.34
N PHE A 3 -27.21 20.61 0.34
CA PHE A 3 -26.30 20.31 1.45
C PHE A 3 -25.21 21.36 1.64
N SER A 4 -24.51 21.79 0.58
CA SER A 4 -23.48 22.84 0.70
C SER A 4 -24.01 24.12 1.34
N ARG A 5 -25.23 24.54 0.97
CA ARG A 5 -25.87 25.73 1.54
C ARG A 5 -26.23 25.53 3.01
N LEU A 6 -26.81 24.39 3.36
CA LEU A 6 -27.13 24.04 4.75
C LEU A 6 -25.87 24.07 5.63
N PHE A 7 -24.82 23.35 5.25
CA PHE A 7 -23.58 23.28 6.03
C PHE A 7 -22.87 24.63 6.12
N THR A 8 -22.90 25.45 5.06
CA THR A 8 -22.32 26.81 5.11
C THR A 8 -23.06 27.70 6.10
N LEU A 9 -24.40 27.63 6.18
CA LEU A 9 -25.18 28.39 7.16
C LEU A 9 -24.89 27.94 8.60
N LEU A 10 -24.81 26.62 8.83
CA LEU A 10 -24.42 26.07 10.14
C LEU A 10 -22.99 26.48 10.54
N GLY A 11 -22.05 26.42 9.59
CA GLY A 11 -20.68 26.87 9.81
C GLY A 11 -20.61 28.35 10.20
N ARG A 12 -21.37 29.21 9.52
CA ARG A 12 -21.44 30.64 9.85
C ARG A 12 -22.00 30.90 11.24
N GLN A 13 -22.99 30.13 11.68
CA GLN A 13 -23.49 30.20 13.06
C GLN A 13 -22.42 29.81 14.09
N ALA A 14 -21.52 28.89 13.73
CA ALA A 14 -20.37 28.49 14.53
C ALA A 14 -19.12 29.40 14.35
N GLY A 15 -19.23 30.52 13.64
CA GLY A 15 -18.13 31.48 13.43
C GLY A 15 -17.24 31.24 12.20
N TYR A 16 -17.56 30.24 11.36
CA TYR A 16 -16.82 29.98 10.12
C TYR A 16 -17.24 30.96 9.00
N THR A 17 -16.29 31.70 8.43
CA THR A 17 -16.58 32.78 7.46
C THR A 17 -16.53 32.30 5.99
N GLY A 18 -16.21 31.03 5.74
CA GLY A 18 -16.10 30.45 4.39
C GLY A 18 -17.35 29.73 3.88
N VAL A 19 -17.20 29.05 2.73
CA VAL A 19 -18.20 28.13 2.16
C VAL A 19 -17.80 26.69 2.47
N LEU A 20 -18.76 25.87 2.88
CA LEU A 20 -18.59 24.43 3.06
C LEU A 20 -19.24 23.69 1.90
N SER A 21 -18.44 23.24 0.94
CA SER A 21 -18.92 22.46 -0.21
C SER A 21 -19.16 21.00 0.18
N VAL A 22 -20.37 20.51 -0.04
CA VAL A 22 -20.75 19.11 0.17
C VAL A 22 -21.27 18.52 -1.13
N GLY A 23 -20.66 17.42 -1.56
CA GLY A 23 -20.99 16.77 -2.82
C GLY A 23 -20.56 15.31 -2.87
N ARG A 24 -21.26 14.51 -3.68
CA ARG A 24 -21.02 13.06 -3.80
C ARG A 24 -19.62 12.69 -4.30
N VAL A 25 -18.93 13.62 -4.98
CA VAL A 25 -17.59 13.37 -5.53
C VAL A 25 -16.49 13.99 -4.67
N GLN A 26 -16.74 15.16 -4.06
CA GLN A 26 -15.73 15.87 -3.25
C GLN A 26 -15.67 15.37 -1.81
N THR A 27 -16.82 15.04 -1.23
CA THR A 27 -16.91 14.68 0.20
C THR A 27 -16.35 13.28 0.51
N PRO A 28 -16.56 12.23 -0.32
CA PRO A 28 -15.98 10.92 -0.03
C PRO A 28 -14.44 10.88 -0.03
N PRO A 29 -13.72 11.49 -1.00
CA PRO A 29 -12.26 11.56 -0.94
C PRO A 29 -11.75 12.34 0.27
N LEU A 30 -12.41 13.45 0.63
CA LEU A 30 -12.09 14.19 1.86
C LEU A 30 -12.24 13.30 3.09
N ARG A 31 -13.30 12.48 3.15
CA ARG A 31 -13.50 11.50 4.21
C ARG A 31 -12.38 10.46 4.25
N MET A 32 -11.93 9.94 3.11
CA MET A 32 -10.82 8.97 3.07
C MET A 32 -9.54 9.55 3.69
N VAL A 33 -9.23 10.82 3.40
CA VAL A 33 -8.06 11.50 3.99
C VAL A 33 -8.24 11.70 5.50
N VAL A 34 -9.43 12.14 5.94
CA VAL A 34 -9.73 12.35 7.36
C VAL A 34 -9.71 11.04 8.14
N ASP A 35 -10.27 9.97 7.58
CA ASP A 35 -10.30 8.65 8.22
C ASP A 35 -8.86 8.12 8.34
N ARG A 36 -8.01 8.28 7.32
CA ARG A 36 -6.58 7.95 7.39
C ARG A 36 -5.82 8.78 8.43
N ASP A 37 -6.09 10.08 8.52
CA ASP A 37 -5.47 10.96 9.51
C ASP A 37 -5.87 10.59 10.95
N ARG A 38 -7.12 10.18 11.15
CA ARG A 38 -7.61 9.63 12.42
C ARG A 38 -6.96 8.29 12.74
N GLU A 39 -6.79 7.41 11.77
CA GLU A 39 -6.04 6.16 11.96
C GLU A 39 -4.61 6.45 12.41
N PHE A 40 -3.91 7.40 11.78
CA PHE A 40 -2.57 7.81 12.21
C PHE A 40 -2.57 8.45 13.60
N SER A 41 -3.52 9.32 13.90
CA SER A 41 -3.61 10.00 15.21
C SER A 41 -3.90 9.01 16.35
N ASN A 42 -4.65 7.94 16.06
CA ASN A 42 -4.95 6.89 17.03
C ASN A 42 -3.95 5.72 16.99
N PHE A 43 -2.94 5.77 16.11
CA PHE A 43 -1.95 4.71 15.99
C PHE A 43 -1.00 4.77 17.20
N VAL A 44 -1.00 3.69 18.00
CA VAL A 44 -0.05 3.51 19.11
C VAL A 44 1.02 2.52 18.69
N PRO A 45 2.28 2.94 18.46
CA PRO A 45 3.35 2.04 18.10
C PRO A 45 3.59 1.00 19.20
N LYS A 46 3.66 -0.28 18.82
CA LYS A 46 3.97 -1.38 19.73
C LYS A 46 5.35 -1.95 19.38
N PRO A 47 6.25 -2.15 20.36
CA PRO A 47 7.51 -2.83 20.11
C PRO A 47 7.23 -4.29 19.75
N TYR A 48 7.96 -4.80 18.77
CA TYR A 48 7.96 -6.22 18.40
C TYR A 48 9.39 -6.71 18.18
N TRP A 49 9.57 -8.02 18.27
CA TRP A 49 10.86 -8.66 18.10
C TRP A 49 10.82 -9.67 16.94
N SER A 50 11.84 -9.63 16.10
CA SER A 50 12.08 -10.63 15.06
C SER A 50 13.50 -11.15 15.20
N VAL A 51 13.67 -12.47 15.04
CA VAL A 51 14.98 -13.11 15.07
C VAL A 51 15.29 -13.62 13.66
N GLU A 52 16.44 -13.20 13.14
CA GLU A 52 16.96 -13.64 11.85
C GLU A 52 18.27 -14.39 12.07
N VAL A 53 18.48 -15.46 11.31
CA VAL A 53 19.65 -16.32 11.41
C VAL A 53 20.25 -16.48 10.01
N GLN A 54 21.54 -16.21 9.89
CA GLN A 54 22.27 -16.50 8.67
C GLN A 54 22.72 -17.96 8.69
N LEU A 55 22.16 -18.75 7.79
CA LEU A 55 22.50 -20.16 7.61
C LEU A 55 23.39 -20.34 6.39
N TRP A 56 24.22 -21.37 6.44
CA TRP A 56 25.17 -21.72 5.39
C TRP A 56 24.88 -23.14 4.92
N THR A 57 24.67 -23.32 3.62
CA THR A 57 24.47 -24.64 3.01
C THR A 57 25.08 -24.68 1.61
N ALA A 58 25.79 -25.76 1.28
CA ALA A 58 26.35 -26.00 -0.06
C ALA A 58 27.10 -24.81 -0.69
N GLY A 59 27.82 -24.02 0.13
CA GLY A 59 28.58 -22.85 -0.33
C GLY A 59 27.78 -21.57 -0.54
N GLN A 60 26.49 -21.55 -0.19
CA GLN A 60 25.63 -20.37 -0.22
C GLN A 60 25.12 -20.02 1.18
N SER A 61 25.04 -18.72 1.48
CA SER A 61 24.44 -18.22 2.72
C SER A 61 23.04 -17.68 2.45
N PHE A 62 22.08 -17.97 3.32
CA PHE A 62 20.74 -17.41 3.25
C PHE A 62 20.26 -16.98 4.64
N LEU A 63 19.32 -16.03 4.68
CA LEU A 63 18.69 -15.59 5.91
C LEU A 63 17.41 -16.40 6.16
N ALA A 64 17.32 -16.99 7.35
CA ALA A 64 16.12 -17.63 7.86
C ALA A 64 15.51 -16.77 8.95
N LYS A 65 14.18 -16.61 8.94
CA LYS A 65 13.44 -15.87 9.96
C LYS A 65 12.79 -16.86 10.93
N TRP A 66 12.94 -16.61 12.22
CA TRP A 66 12.23 -17.35 13.26
C TRP A 66 10.74 -17.04 13.22
N VAL A 67 9.92 -18.09 13.31
CA VAL A 67 8.47 -18.00 13.47
C VAL A 67 8.15 -18.26 14.94
N ALA A 68 7.56 -17.27 15.59
CA ALA A 68 7.16 -17.37 17.00
C ALA A 68 5.85 -18.15 17.15
N ASP A 69 5.63 -18.72 18.34
CA ASP A 69 4.40 -19.44 18.65
C ASP A 69 3.17 -18.52 18.67
N GLU A 70 2.01 -19.08 18.32
CA GLU A 70 0.74 -18.36 18.15
C GLU A 70 0.30 -17.59 19.41
N TYR A 71 0.71 -18.05 20.60
CA TYR A 71 0.39 -17.41 21.88
C TYR A 71 1.16 -16.12 22.16
N VAL A 72 2.20 -15.81 21.37
CA VAL A 72 3.16 -14.74 21.65
C VAL A 72 3.20 -13.70 20.51
N VAL A 73 2.43 -13.94 19.46
CA VAL A 73 2.34 -13.09 18.28
C VAL A 73 1.08 -12.23 18.27
N ASP A 74 1.12 -11.12 17.55
CA ASP A 74 -0.06 -10.34 17.21
C ASP A 74 -0.78 -10.89 15.97
N GLU A 75 -1.86 -10.22 15.56
CA GLU A 75 -2.65 -10.56 14.37
C GLU A 75 -1.83 -10.54 13.06
N GLU A 76 -0.66 -9.90 13.07
CA GLU A 76 0.26 -9.79 11.94
C GLU A 76 1.42 -10.79 12.05
N GLY A 77 1.40 -11.69 13.03
CA GLY A 77 2.43 -12.71 13.25
C GLY A 77 3.74 -12.17 13.85
N ARG A 78 3.72 -10.98 14.46
CA ARG A 78 4.90 -10.35 15.09
C ARG A 78 4.96 -10.69 16.56
N CYS A 79 6.11 -11.15 17.05
CA CYS A 79 6.29 -11.48 18.46
C CYS A 79 6.32 -10.21 19.33
N LEU A 80 5.40 -10.11 20.29
CA LEU A 80 5.31 -8.99 21.24
C LEU A 80 5.97 -9.28 22.60
N ASN A 81 6.66 -10.41 22.75
CA ASN A 81 7.33 -10.76 23.99
C ASN A 81 8.85 -10.87 23.79
N GLN A 82 9.57 -9.95 24.43
CA GLN A 82 11.03 -9.96 24.42
C GLN A 82 11.61 -11.25 24.99
N ALA A 83 11.04 -11.78 26.07
CA ALA A 83 11.58 -12.96 26.75
C ALA A 83 11.55 -14.19 25.82
N ALA A 84 10.45 -14.37 25.08
CA ALA A 84 10.32 -15.43 24.08
C ALA A 84 11.35 -15.28 22.95
N ALA A 85 11.54 -14.07 22.43
CA ALA A 85 12.55 -13.80 21.40
C ALA A 85 13.98 -14.06 21.91
N THR A 86 14.30 -13.68 23.15
CA THR A 86 15.62 -13.95 23.75
C THR A 86 15.84 -15.43 24.02
N ALA A 87 14.81 -16.18 24.43
CA ALA A 87 14.89 -17.62 24.61
C ALA A 87 15.12 -18.34 23.27
N ALA A 88 14.40 -17.93 22.22
CA ALA A 88 14.60 -18.44 20.87
C ALA A 88 16.02 -18.15 20.36
N LEU A 89 16.52 -16.92 20.56
CA LEU A 89 17.89 -16.55 20.19
C LEU A 89 18.94 -17.39 20.95
N ALA A 90 18.74 -17.63 22.25
CA ALA A 90 19.64 -18.49 23.03
C ALA A 90 19.64 -19.93 22.53
N ALA A 91 18.44 -20.50 22.27
CA ALA A 91 18.30 -21.84 21.71
C ALA A 91 18.96 -21.99 20.33
N LEU A 92 18.81 -20.97 19.47
CA LEU A 92 19.45 -20.92 18.15
C LEU A 92 20.96 -20.81 18.24
N LYS A 93 21.51 -20.07 19.21
CA LYS A 93 22.96 -19.99 19.43
C LYS A 93 23.56 -21.30 19.94
N SER A 94 22.83 -22.04 20.78
CA SER A 94 23.27 -23.34 21.29
C SER A 94 23.15 -24.46 20.27
N SER A 95 22.27 -24.32 19.27
CA SER A 95 22.08 -25.31 18.21
C SER A 95 23.02 -25.04 17.04
N GLN A 96 23.97 -25.94 16.84
CA GLN A 96 24.93 -25.89 15.72
C GLN A 96 24.41 -26.53 14.42
N ALA A 97 23.22 -27.13 14.46
CA ALA A 97 22.64 -27.83 13.32
C ALA A 97 21.20 -27.35 13.09
N ALA A 98 20.90 -27.01 11.83
CA ALA A 98 19.54 -26.76 11.36
C ALA A 98 19.12 -27.93 10.47
N ALA A 99 17.98 -28.54 10.78
CA ALA A 99 17.38 -29.59 9.95
C ALA A 99 16.25 -28.98 9.12
N THR A 100 16.27 -29.22 7.81
CA THR A 100 15.18 -28.83 6.92
C THR A 100 14.01 -29.77 7.15
N VAL A 101 12.90 -29.24 7.68
CA VAL A 101 11.67 -30.02 7.92
C VAL A 101 10.82 -30.10 6.65
N HIS A 102 10.80 -29.03 5.85
CA HIS A 102 10.02 -28.94 4.63
C HIS A 102 10.72 -28.04 3.60
N PHE A 103 10.68 -28.43 2.33
CA PHE A 103 11.20 -27.65 1.21
C PHE A 103 10.20 -27.75 0.07
N ASP A 104 9.76 -26.59 -0.42
CA ASP A 104 8.86 -26.49 -1.56
C ASP A 104 9.48 -25.56 -2.61
N THR A 105 9.36 -25.92 -3.88
CA THR A 105 9.82 -25.11 -5.01
C THR A 105 8.65 -24.85 -5.93
N LYS A 106 8.05 -23.67 -5.75
CA LYS A 106 6.97 -23.22 -6.62
C LYS A 106 7.52 -22.43 -7.78
N ARG A 107 7.27 -22.90 -9.00
CA ARG A 107 7.56 -22.15 -10.22
C ARG A 107 6.49 -21.08 -10.40
N SER A 108 6.80 -19.84 -10.03
CA SER A 108 5.96 -18.70 -10.43
C SER A 108 6.36 -18.23 -11.83
N LYS A 109 5.38 -17.87 -12.65
CA LYS A 109 5.58 -17.18 -13.91
C LYS A 109 4.80 -15.88 -13.81
N ASP A 110 5.52 -14.77 -13.70
CA ASP A 110 4.89 -13.45 -13.71
C ASP A 110 4.56 -13.09 -15.16
N PRO A 111 3.26 -13.00 -15.53
CA PRO A 111 2.89 -12.59 -16.87
C PRO A 111 3.32 -11.14 -17.12
N ALA A 112 3.51 -10.78 -18.39
CA ALA A 112 3.77 -9.40 -18.75
C ALA A 112 2.61 -8.51 -18.26
N PRO A 113 2.89 -7.32 -17.71
CA PRO A 113 1.85 -6.42 -17.26
C PRO A 113 0.96 -6.01 -18.45
N LEU A 114 -0.33 -5.86 -18.18
CA LEU A 114 -1.29 -5.39 -19.18
C LEU A 114 -0.93 -3.97 -19.65
N PRO A 115 -1.33 -3.57 -20.87
CA PRO A 115 -1.22 -2.18 -21.30
C PRO A 115 -1.92 -1.25 -20.31
N PHE A 116 -1.27 -0.14 -19.96
CA PHE A 116 -1.81 0.83 -19.01
C PHE A 116 -3.14 1.42 -19.47
N ASP A 117 -4.16 1.37 -18.61
CA ASP A 117 -5.33 2.22 -18.71
C ASP A 117 -4.99 3.67 -18.27
N LEU A 118 -5.96 4.58 -18.34
CA LEU A 118 -5.72 5.97 -17.95
C LEU A 118 -5.37 6.09 -16.45
N SER A 119 -6.04 5.31 -15.62
CA SER A 119 -5.93 5.37 -14.15
C SER A 119 -4.56 4.90 -13.68
N THR A 120 -4.11 3.74 -14.14
CA THR A 120 -2.78 3.17 -13.85
C THR A 120 -1.67 4.05 -14.41
N LEU A 121 -1.83 4.64 -15.59
CA LEU A 121 -0.86 5.59 -16.12
C LEU A 121 -0.76 6.86 -15.25
N GLN A 122 -1.89 7.35 -14.75
CA GLN A 122 -1.92 8.49 -13.82
C GLN A 122 -1.23 8.14 -12.51
N GLU A 123 -1.53 6.98 -11.94
CA GLU A 123 -0.92 6.48 -10.70
C GLU A 123 0.61 6.35 -10.84
N VAL A 124 1.09 5.62 -11.84
CA VAL A 124 2.53 5.38 -12.06
C VAL A 124 3.27 6.69 -12.30
N ARG A 125 2.70 7.63 -13.07
CA ARG A 125 3.36 8.91 -13.30
C ARG A 125 3.33 9.85 -12.10
N SER A 126 2.29 9.78 -11.29
CA SER A 126 2.24 10.54 -10.04
C SER A 126 3.29 10.00 -9.06
N ALA A 127 3.38 8.68 -8.91
CA ALA A 127 4.36 8.02 -8.05
C ALA A 127 5.82 8.26 -8.50
N THR A 128 6.13 8.07 -9.79
CA THR A 128 7.51 8.16 -10.29
C THR A 128 7.98 9.59 -10.54
N PHE A 129 7.09 10.49 -10.97
CA PHE A 129 7.48 11.83 -11.44
C PHE A 129 6.81 12.97 -10.67
N GLY A 130 6.00 12.69 -9.64
CA GLY A 130 5.31 13.71 -8.85
C GLY A 130 4.33 14.58 -9.67
N LYS A 131 3.92 14.12 -10.86
CA LYS A 131 3.06 14.91 -11.75
C LYS A 131 1.61 14.89 -11.25
N GLY A 132 0.96 16.05 -11.30
CA GLY A 132 -0.46 16.16 -11.04
C GLY A 132 -1.29 15.45 -12.12
N VAL A 133 -2.42 14.87 -11.71
CA VAL A 133 -3.32 14.08 -12.57
C VAL A 133 -3.74 14.85 -13.83
N ILE A 134 -4.08 16.13 -13.69
CA ILE A 134 -4.49 17.01 -14.80
C ILE A 134 -3.34 17.20 -15.80
N SER A 135 -2.11 17.38 -15.33
CA SER A 135 -0.93 17.51 -16.19
C SER A 135 -0.64 16.23 -16.95
N ILE A 136 -0.90 15.06 -16.35
CA ILE A 136 -0.73 13.76 -17.01
C ILE A 136 -1.78 13.55 -18.10
N VAL A 137 -3.03 13.93 -17.84
CA VAL A 137 -4.10 13.91 -18.86
C VAL A 137 -3.76 14.83 -20.02
N PHE A 138 -3.36 16.07 -19.74
CA PHE A 138 -2.98 17.03 -20.78
C PHE A 138 -1.78 16.55 -21.61
N TRP A 139 -0.76 16.00 -20.94
CA TRP A 139 0.38 15.39 -21.62
C TRP A 139 -0.09 14.27 -22.56
N ARG A 140 -0.98 13.38 -22.10
CA ARG A 140 -1.46 12.26 -22.92
C ARG A 140 -2.25 12.76 -24.13
N MET A 141 -3.12 13.74 -23.94
CA MET A 141 -3.86 14.38 -25.04
C MET A 141 -2.92 14.99 -26.07
N SER A 142 -1.87 15.70 -25.63
CA SER A 142 -0.87 16.32 -26.53
C SER A 142 -0.04 15.30 -27.32
N THR A 143 0.16 14.09 -26.77
CA THR A 143 0.88 13.02 -27.46
C THR A 143 0.01 12.23 -28.42
N THR A 144 -1.27 12.01 -28.08
CA THR A 144 -2.22 11.28 -28.94
C THR A 144 -2.59 12.08 -30.18
N ASP A 145 -2.79 13.39 -30.04
CA ASP A 145 -3.06 14.33 -31.15
C ASP A 145 -1.94 14.35 -32.20
N LYS A 146 -0.68 14.14 -31.78
CA LYS A 146 0.49 14.10 -32.67
C LYS A 146 0.71 12.76 -33.36
N SER A 147 0.17 11.65 -32.84
CA SER A 147 0.55 10.30 -33.29
C SER A 147 -0.56 9.53 -34.03
N ASN A 148 -1.85 9.68 -33.67
CA ASN A 148 -2.97 9.04 -34.38
C ASN A 148 -4.35 9.51 -33.83
N PRO A 149 -5.22 10.17 -34.63
CA PRO A 149 -6.49 10.75 -34.15
C PRO A 149 -7.61 9.73 -33.85
N SER A 150 -7.45 8.44 -34.13
CA SER A 150 -8.51 7.41 -33.99
C SER A 150 -8.51 6.64 -32.66
N LEU A 151 -7.54 6.86 -31.76
CA LEU A 151 -7.50 6.23 -30.44
C LEU A 151 -8.22 7.13 -29.41
N HIS A 152 -9.49 6.83 -29.14
CA HIS A 152 -10.31 7.59 -28.20
C HIS A 152 -9.75 7.62 -26.77
N THR A 153 -9.85 8.79 -26.13
CA THR A 153 -9.00 9.29 -25.03
C THR A 153 -9.56 9.11 -23.62
N HIS A 154 -10.64 8.34 -23.45
CA HIS A 154 -11.34 8.19 -22.16
C HIS A 154 -11.67 6.73 -21.79
N SER A 155 -11.03 5.74 -22.43
CA SER A 155 -11.30 4.34 -22.10
C SER A 155 -10.61 3.93 -20.80
N ASN A 156 -11.42 3.62 -19.78
CA ASN A 156 -11.02 2.80 -18.62
C ASN A 156 -11.06 1.29 -18.95
N THR A 157 -11.01 0.94 -20.23
CA THR A 157 -11.10 -0.44 -20.68
C THR A 157 -9.72 -1.06 -20.65
N GLU A 158 -9.48 -1.95 -19.69
CA GLU A 158 -8.38 -2.91 -19.77
C GLU A 158 -8.59 -3.75 -21.03
N ILE A 159 -7.66 -3.68 -21.97
CA ILE A 159 -7.74 -4.47 -23.20
C ILE A 159 -7.39 -5.90 -22.80
N HIS A 160 -8.41 -6.71 -22.51
CA HIS A 160 -8.26 -8.16 -22.42
C HIS A 160 -7.79 -8.69 -23.77
N SER A 161 -6.49 -8.95 -23.91
CA SER A 161 -5.98 -9.78 -24.99
C SER A 161 -6.48 -11.21 -24.77
N SER A 162 -7.42 -11.64 -25.62
CA SER A 162 -7.75 -13.07 -25.80
C SER A 162 -6.57 -13.84 -26.38
#